data_AF-A0A1F3XZM7-F1
#
_entry.id   AF-A0A1F3XZM7-F1
#
_cell.length_a   1.000
_cell.length_b   1.000
_cell.length_c   1.000
_cell.angle_alpha   90.00
_cell.angle_beta   90.00
_cell.angle_gamma   90.00
#
_symmetry.space_group_name_H-M   'P 1'
#
loop_
_entity.id
_entity.type
_entity.pdbx_description
1 polymer ?
#
loop_
_entity_poly.entity_id
_entity_poly.type
_entity_poly.pdbx_seq_one_letter_code
_entity_poly.pdbx_strand_id
1 'polypeptide(L)'
;MKQLSWALHYLEDLGNPYHSSQIPTLRMVPWQALWTWPPQKAFEDLVSQSSRVISNYHRAFENYIEVRMNYAFTELPDCLKHPTRHSKTAAAYTGGLPQELALRLNSDSRALAPALGRASINLFGEWLKLRDIDLAEGRGKINYEDLARRPDLNSQRMDLEKTACIALANTSAASVRLILWAFEE
;
A
#
# COMPACT_ATOMS: atom_id res chain seq x y z
N MET A 1 25.06 10.06 4.98
CA MET A 1 24.20 9.04 5.63
C MET A 1 22.79 9.52 5.99
N LYS A 2 22.59 10.58 6.80
CA LYS A 2 21.23 11.04 7.18
C LYS A 2 20.34 11.43 5.98
N GLN A 3 20.90 12.14 4.99
CA GLN A 3 20.17 12.51 3.77
C GLN A 3 19.76 11.29 2.93
N LEU A 4 20.67 10.31 2.75
CA LEU A 4 20.36 9.07 2.04
C LEU A 4 19.25 8.26 2.74
N SER A 5 19.27 8.21 4.08
CA SER A 5 18.20 7.56 4.85
C SER A 5 16.83 8.20 4.61
N TRP A 6 16.75 9.53 4.56
CA TRP A 6 15.52 10.23 4.22
C TRP A 6 15.10 10.01 2.76
N ALA A 7 16.06 10.01 1.83
CA ALA A 7 15.78 9.74 0.42
C ALA A 7 15.22 8.32 0.21
N LEU A 8 15.79 7.32 0.90
CA LEU A 8 15.29 5.94 0.89
C LEU A 8 13.88 5.84 1.49
N HIS A 9 13.64 6.48 2.63
CA HIS A 9 12.31 6.50 3.24
C HIS A 9 11.23 7.04 2.28
N TYR A 10 11.48 8.19 1.63
CA TYR A 10 10.53 8.74 0.65
C TYR A 10 10.40 7.87 -0.60
N LEU A 11 11.49 7.23 -1.05
CA LEU A 11 11.43 6.30 -2.17
C LEU A 11 10.58 5.07 -1.81
N GLU A 12 10.72 4.55 -0.59
CA GLU A 12 9.92 3.44 -0.06
C GLU A 12 8.44 3.79 0.03
N ASP A 13 8.11 5.01 0.46
CA ASP A 13 6.73 5.52 0.45
C ASP A 13 6.17 5.54 -0.99
N LEU A 14 6.92 6.03 -1.98
CA LEU A 14 6.50 5.98 -3.39
C LEU A 14 6.37 4.54 -3.94
N GLY A 15 6.96 3.57 -3.27
CA GLY A 15 6.79 2.15 -3.52
C GLY A 15 5.45 1.59 -3.06
N ASN A 16 4.78 2.26 -2.13
CA ASN A 16 3.49 1.83 -1.59
C ASN A 16 2.33 2.41 -2.44
N PRO A 17 1.46 1.58 -3.03
CA PRO A 17 0.37 2.07 -3.87
C PRO A 17 -0.64 3.01 -3.15
N TYR A 18 -0.74 2.97 -1.82
CA TYR A 18 -1.56 3.92 -1.05
C TYR A 18 -0.97 5.34 -1.02
N HIS A 19 0.36 5.47 -1.08
CA HIS A 19 1.03 6.78 -1.15
C HIS A 19 1.10 7.31 -2.58
N SER A 20 1.12 6.42 -3.59
CA SER A 20 1.12 6.79 -5.02
C SER A 20 -0.27 7.07 -5.61
N SER A 21 -1.34 6.77 -4.89
CA SER A 21 -2.72 6.99 -5.34
C SER A 21 -3.62 7.42 -4.19
N GLN A 22 -4.16 8.64 -4.27
CA GLN A 22 -5.10 9.17 -3.28
C GLN A 22 -6.36 8.31 -3.14
N ILE A 23 -6.83 7.68 -4.23
CA ILE A 23 -7.99 6.79 -4.22
C ILE A 23 -7.58 5.51 -4.95
N PRO A 24 -7.10 4.48 -4.24
CA PRO A 24 -6.68 3.23 -4.87
C PRO A 24 -7.80 2.58 -5.70
N THR A 25 -9.03 2.63 -5.21
CA THR A 25 -10.21 2.16 -5.95
C THR A 25 -11.46 2.96 -5.58
N LEU A 26 -12.33 3.23 -6.56
CA LEU A 26 -13.62 3.90 -6.33
C LEU A 26 -14.55 3.13 -5.39
N ARG A 27 -14.28 1.83 -5.15
CA ARG A 27 -15.00 1.06 -4.12
C ARG A 27 -14.75 1.60 -2.72
N MET A 28 -13.65 2.30 -2.46
CA MET A 28 -13.37 2.91 -1.15
C MET A 28 -14.13 4.22 -0.92
N VAL A 29 -14.71 4.81 -1.97
CA VAL A 29 -15.45 6.07 -1.84
C VAL A 29 -16.83 5.78 -1.23
N PRO A 30 -17.18 6.36 -0.07
CA PRO A 30 -18.47 6.17 0.57
C PRO A 30 -19.51 7.09 -0.09
N TRP A 31 -19.95 6.72 -1.30
CA TRP A 31 -20.90 7.52 -2.09
C TRP A 31 -22.18 7.90 -1.36
N GLN A 32 -22.56 7.16 -0.31
CA GLN A 32 -23.71 7.50 0.52
C GLN A 32 -23.56 8.85 1.25
N ALA A 33 -22.33 9.33 1.47
CA ALA A 33 -22.06 10.64 2.07
C ALA A 33 -22.60 11.81 1.24
N LEU A 34 -22.82 11.61 -0.07
CA LEU A 34 -23.48 12.60 -0.93
C LEU A 34 -24.94 12.87 -0.55
N TRP A 35 -25.56 12.01 0.26
CA TRP A 35 -26.93 12.19 0.75
C TRP A 35 -26.99 12.86 2.14
N THR A 36 -25.87 13.32 2.68
CA THR A 36 -25.82 14.00 3.98
C THR A 36 -26.61 15.32 3.95
N TRP A 37 -27.45 15.53 4.97
CA TRP A 37 -28.21 16.76 5.17
C TRP A 37 -27.54 17.64 6.24
N PRO A 38 -27.46 18.97 6.04
CA PRO A 38 -27.96 19.72 4.88
C PRO A 38 -27.05 19.53 3.64
N PRO A 39 -27.57 19.67 2.39
CA PRO A 39 -26.83 19.30 1.17
C PRO A 39 -25.51 20.05 0.98
N GLN A 40 -25.40 21.25 1.56
CA GLN A 40 -24.17 22.05 1.54
C GLN A 40 -23.00 21.33 2.24
N LYS A 41 -23.28 20.39 3.16
CA LYS A 41 -22.26 19.56 3.84
C LYS A 41 -21.97 18.24 3.13
N ALA A 42 -22.71 17.89 2.07
CA ALA A 42 -22.58 16.59 1.42
C ALA A 42 -21.20 16.36 0.79
N PHE A 43 -20.64 17.38 0.13
CA PHE A 43 -19.30 17.27 -0.46
C PHE A 43 -18.20 17.23 0.61
N GLU A 44 -18.30 18.06 1.65
CA GLU A 44 -17.37 18.05 2.79
C GLU A 44 -17.38 16.68 3.49
N ASP A 45 -18.57 16.13 3.74
CA ASP A 45 -18.71 14.80 4.32
C ASP A 45 -18.16 13.73 3.37
N LEU A 46 -18.41 13.81 2.05
CA LEU A 46 -17.81 12.87 1.10
C LEU A 46 -16.27 12.88 1.17
N VAL A 47 -15.65 14.06 1.19
CA VAL A 47 -14.19 14.20 1.28
C VAL A 47 -13.67 13.64 2.61
N SER A 48 -14.28 14.05 3.72
CA SER A 48 -13.91 13.59 5.07
C SER A 48 -14.04 12.08 5.22
N GLN A 49 -15.18 11.51 4.81
CA GLN A 49 -15.42 10.08 4.87
C GLN A 49 -14.51 9.32 3.91
N SER A 50 -14.25 9.80 2.70
CA SER A 50 -13.32 9.16 1.76
C SER A 50 -11.92 9.07 2.36
N SER A 51 -11.39 10.18 2.89
CA SER A 51 -10.08 10.23 3.53
C SER A 51 -9.98 9.26 4.71
N ARG A 52 -11.01 9.21 5.58
CA ARG A 52 -11.07 8.26 6.69
C ARG A 52 -11.06 6.82 6.22
N VAL A 53 -11.89 6.48 5.23
CA VAL A 53 -12.00 5.11 4.71
C VAL A 53 -10.69 4.67 4.06
N ILE A 54 -10.07 5.53 3.24
CA ILE A 54 -8.79 5.24 2.61
C ILE A 54 -7.70 5.07 3.68
N SER A 55 -7.64 5.95 4.68
CA SER A 55 -6.73 5.86 5.82
C SER A 55 -6.90 4.55 6.60
N ASN A 56 -8.15 4.12 6.85
CA ASN A 56 -8.43 2.83 7.51
C ASN A 56 -7.85 1.66 6.73
N TYR A 57 -8.11 1.58 5.42
CA TYR A 57 -7.57 0.49 4.60
C TYR A 57 -6.05 0.56 4.44
N HIS A 58 -5.48 1.76 4.34
CA HIS A 58 -4.04 1.99 4.28
C HIS A 58 -3.35 1.47 5.54
N ARG A 59 -3.81 1.90 6.72
CA ARG A 59 -3.29 1.41 8.01
C ARG A 59 -3.48 -0.09 8.17
N ALA A 60 -4.64 -0.63 7.80
CA ALA A 60 -4.89 -2.06 7.86
C ALA A 60 -3.89 -2.84 6.98
N PHE A 61 -3.61 -2.34 5.78
CA PHE A 61 -2.65 -2.92 4.87
C PHE A 61 -1.22 -2.92 5.43
N GLU A 62 -0.72 -1.78 5.89
CA GLU A 62 0.66 -1.67 6.40
C GLU A 62 0.91 -2.57 7.61
N ASN A 63 0.02 -2.52 8.60
CA ASN A 63 0.13 -3.39 9.79
C ASN A 63 0.01 -4.88 9.42
N TYR A 64 -0.87 -5.22 8.46
CA TYR A 64 -0.99 -6.60 7.99
C TYR A 64 0.29 -7.08 7.32
N ILE A 65 0.89 -6.28 6.43
CA ILE A 65 2.15 -6.63 5.77
C ILE A 65 3.28 -6.75 6.78
N GLU A 66 3.38 -5.85 7.76
CA GLU A 66 4.38 -5.94 8.84
C GLU A 66 4.27 -7.28 9.59
N VAL A 67 3.06 -7.68 9.97
CA VAL A 67 2.83 -8.99 10.60
C VAL A 67 3.25 -10.11 9.67
N ARG A 68 2.82 -10.10 8.39
CA ARG A 68 3.14 -11.16 7.41
C ARG A 68 4.63 -11.26 7.07
N MET A 69 5.37 -10.18 7.12
CA MET A 69 6.83 -10.19 6.93
C MET A 69 7.56 -11.01 8.01
N ASN A 70 6.96 -11.16 9.19
CA ASN A 70 7.53 -11.93 10.31
C ASN A 70 7.11 -13.42 10.31
N TYR A 71 6.28 -13.86 9.36
CA TYR A 71 5.87 -15.26 9.24
C TYR A 71 6.79 -16.07 8.33
N ALA A 72 7.16 -17.28 8.77
CA ALA A 72 8.09 -18.16 8.05
C ALA A 72 7.57 -18.72 6.71
N PHE A 73 6.27 -18.58 6.41
CA PHE A 73 5.60 -19.20 5.25
C PHE A 73 5.00 -18.17 4.28
N THR A 74 5.63 -17.01 4.14
CA THR A 74 5.19 -15.97 3.19
C THR A 74 6.28 -15.74 2.16
N GLU A 75 5.87 -15.38 0.94
CA GLU A 75 6.83 -15.03 -0.12
C GLU A 75 7.34 -13.59 0.01
N LEU A 76 6.75 -12.76 0.89
CA LEU A 76 7.06 -11.34 0.98
C LEU A 76 8.55 -11.03 1.26
N PRO A 77 9.25 -11.76 2.16
CA PRO A 77 10.69 -11.58 2.32
C PRO A 77 11.50 -11.93 1.06
N ASP A 78 11.02 -12.88 0.24
CA ASP A 78 11.67 -13.24 -1.03
C ASP A 78 11.53 -12.13 -2.06
N CYS A 79 10.38 -11.43 -2.08
CA CYS A 79 10.14 -10.29 -2.95
C CYS A 79 11.16 -9.16 -2.72
N LEU A 80 11.60 -8.94 -1.48
CA LEU A 80 12.67 -8.00 -1.15
C LEU A 80 14.05 -8.49 -1.58
N LYS A 81 14.36 -9.79 -1.36
CA LYS A 81 15.69 -10.37 -1.63
C LYS A 81 15.95 -10.62 -3.11
N HIS A 82 14.91 -10.96 -3.86
CA HIS A 82 15.00 -11.38 -5.26
C HIS A 82 13.97 -10.66 -6.14
N PRO A 83 14.03 -9.31 -6.22
CA PRO A 83 12.96 -8.50 -6.80
C PRO A 83 12.68 -8.82 -8.28
N THR A 84 13.70 -9.20 -9.05
CA THR A 84 13.55 -9.54 -10.48
C THR A 84 12.80 -10.86 -10.73
N ARG A 85 12.66 -11.73 -9.73
CA ARG A 85 11.80 -12.93 -9.82
C ARG A 85 10.32 -12.59 -9.72
N HIS A 86 10.00 -11.52 -9.00
CA HIS A 86 8.64 -11.17 -8.58
C HIS A 86 8.06 -9.99 -9.35
N SER A 87 8.91 -9.16 -9.95
CA SER A 87 8.48 -8.04 -10.78
C SER A 87 9.32 -7.93 -12.04
N LYS A 88 8.63 -7.90 -13.20
CA LYS A 88 9.28 -7.63 -14.49
C LYS A 88 9.80 -6.20 -14.58
N THR A 89 9.15 -5.25 -13.91
CA THR A 89 9.60 -3.85 -13.88
C THR A 89 10.78 -3.64 -12.95
N ALA A 90 11.03 -4.55 -12.00
CA ALA A 90 12.21 -4.45 -11.13
C ALA A 90 13.54 -4.46 -11.93
N ALA A 91 13.60 -5.21 -13.02
CA ALA A 91 14.76 -5.24 -13.91
C ALA A 91 14.97 -3.92 -14.69
N ALA A 92 13.97 -3.03 -14.73
CA ALA A 92 14.04 -1.76 -15.44
C ALA A 92 14.59 -0.61 -14.57
N TYR A 93 14.84 -0.81 -13.28
CA TYR A 93 15.51 0.17 -12.41
C TYR A 93 17.03 0.14 -12.63
N THR A 94 17.45 0.55 -13.82
CA THR A 94 18.85 0.62 -14.25
C THR A 94 19.23 2.05 -14.60
N GLY A 95 20.40 2.52 -14.18
CA GLY A 95 20.85 3.88 -14.51
C GLY A 95 19.94 4.97 -13.94
N GLY A 96 20.12 6.21 -14.38
CA GLY A 96 19.20 7.32 -14.11
C GLY A 96 19.50 8.15 -12.86
N LEU A 97 18.97 9.38 -12.86
CA LEU A 97 19.02 10.29 -11.72
C LEU A 97 18.00 9.88 -10.64
N PRO A 98 18.22 10.20 -9.35
CA PRO A 98 17.29 9.86 -8.27
C PRO A 98 15.83 10.27 -8.53
N GLN A 99 15.63 11.42 -9.18
CA GLN A 99 14.29 11.91 -9.53
C GLN A 99 13.58 11.01 -10.55
N GLU A 100 14.29 10.50 -11.56
CA GLU A 100 13.72 9.62 -12.59
C GLU A 100 13.33 8.28 -11.98
N LEU A 101 14.18 7.76 -11.09
CA LEU A 101 13.90 6.57 -10.32
C LEU A 101 12.63 6.72 -9.47
N ALA A 102 12.50 7.82 -8.73
CA ALA A 102 11.33 8.11 -7.91
C ALA A 102 10.04 8.24 -8.75
N LEU A 103 10.09 8.95 -9.88
CA LEU A 103 8.96 9.10 -10.79
C LEU A 103 8.53 7.75 -11.38
N ARG A 104 9.50 6.91 -11.75
CA ARG A 104 9.23 5.58 -12.29
C ARG A 104 8.58 4.68 -11.26
N LEU A 105 9.16 4.60 -10.06
CA LEU A 105 8.62 3.80 -8.96
C LEU A 105 7.19 4.23 -8.62
N ASN A 106 6.95 5.55 -8.48
CA ASN A 106 5.62 6.09 -8.21
C ASN A 106 4.60 5.71 -9.32
N SER A 107 5.01 5.75 -10.59
CA SER A 107 4.16 5.34 -11.71
C SER A 107 3.81 3.85 -11.66
N ASP A 108 4.80 2.98 -11.41
CA ASP A 108 4.59 1.53 -11.30
C ASP A 108 3.69 1.20 -10.07
N SER A 109 3.91 1.85 -8.92
CA SER A 109 3.08 1.70 -7.71
C SER A 109 1.65 2.19 -7.94
N ARG A 110 1.46 3.33 -8.61
CA ARG A 110 0.12 3.84 -8.98
C ARG A 110 -0.64 2.85 -9.86
N ALA A 111 0.04 2.16 -10.77
CA ALA A 111 -0.58 1.15 -11.62
C ALA A 111 -1.10 -0.07 -10.82
N LEU A 112 -0.49 -0.37 -9.68
CA LEU A 112 -0.91 -1.45 -8.77
C LEU A 112 -2.09 -1.05 -7.87
N ALA A 113 -2.32 0.24 -7.64
CA ALA A 113 -3.29 0.73 -6.66
C ALA A 113 -4.73 0.18 -6.83
N PRO A 114 -5.29 0.03 -8.06
CA PRO A 114 -6.62 -0.57 -8.23
C PRO A 114 -6.69 -2.04 -7.81
N ALA A 115 -5.65 -2.82 -8.07
CA ALA A 115 -5.59 -4.22 -7.65
C ALA A 115 -5.45 -4.32 -6.14
N LEU A 116 -4.52 -3.54 -5.56
CA LEU A 116 -4.30 -3.49 -4.12
C LEU A 116 -5.58 -3.10 -3.38
N GLY A 117 -6.23 -2.00 -3.80
CA GLY A 117 -7.43 -1.52 -3.15
C GLY A 117 -8.59 -2.53 -3.17
N ARG A 118 -8.76 -3.29 -4.26
CA ARG A 118 -9.75 -4.37 -4.32
C ARG A 118 -9.39 -5.52 -3.39
N ALA A 119 -8.14 -5.95 -3.37
CA ALA A 119 -7.67 -7.02 -2.51
C ALA A 119 -7.80 -6.65 -1.02
N SER A 120 -7.45 -5.41 -0.65
CA SER A 120 -7.62 -4.88 0.72
C SER A 120 -9.08 -4.94 1.16
N ILE A 121 -10.01 -4.47 0.32
CA ILE A 121 -11.45 -4.56 0.64
C ILE A 121 -11.89 -6.01 0.81
N ASN A 122 -11.42 -6.91 -0.05
CA ASN A 122 -11.83 -8.32 0.01
C ASN A 122 -11.29 -9.04 1.25
N LEU A 123 -10.05 -8.74 1.69
CA LEU A 123 -9.45 -9.35 2.88
C LEU A 123 -9.99 -8.72 4.17
N PHE A 124 -9.97 -7.40 4.27
CA PHE A 124 -10.35 -6.71 5.51
C PHE A 124 -11.86 -6.57 5.66
N GLY A 125 -12.61 -6.63 4.56
CA GLY A 125 -14.06 -6.48 4.55
C GLY A 125 -14.54 -5.02 4.56
N GLU A 126 -15.81 -4.85 4.25
CA GLU A 126 -16.45 -3.54 4.06
C GLU A 126 -16.68 -2.76 5.37
N TRP A 127 -16.55 -3.39 6.55
CA TRP A 127 -16.80 -2.76 7.84
C TRP A 127 -15.85 -1.59 8.15
N LEU A 128 -14.66 -1.56 7.56
CA LEU A 128 -13.74 -0.42 7.64
C LEU A 128 -14.30 0.87 7.00
N LYS A 129 -15.41 0.77 6.27
CA LYS A 129 -16.14 1.91 5.70
C LYS A 129 -17.13 2.54 6.67
N LEU A 130 -17.55 1.82 7.71
CA LEU A 130 -18.54 2.29 8.68
C LEU A 130 -18.06 3.57 9.38
N ARG A 131 -18.97 4.53 9.60
CA ARG A 131 -18.65 5.89 10.10
C ARG A 131 -18.04 5.91 11.49
N ASP A 132 -18.35 4.92 12.32
CA ASP A 132 -17.86 4.76 13.68
C ASP A 132 -16.44 4.17 13.75
N ILE A 133 -15.92 3.62 12.64
CA ILE A 133 -14.60 3.03 12.55
C ILE A 133 -13.56 4.05 12.10
N ASP A 134 -12.49 4.20 12.85
CA ASP A 134 -11.39 5.11 12.57
C ASP A 134 -10.14 4.59 13.25
N LEU A 135 -9.35 3.83 12.51
CA LEU A 135 -8.14 3.21 13.03
C LEU A 135 -7.07 4.25 13.39
N ALA A 136 -7.18 5.48 12.87
CA ALA A 136 -6.29 6.58 13.25
C ALA A 136 -6.52 7.06 14.67
N GLU A 137 -7.78 7.10 15.06
CA GLU A 137 -8.25 7.54 16.38
C GLU A 137 -8.49 6.36 17.34
N GLY A 138 -8.00 5.15 17.01
CA GLY A 138 -8.16 3.94 17.84
C GLY A 138 -9.60 3.39 17.91
N ARG A 139 -10.48 3.80 17.00
CA ARG A 139 -11.87 3.31 16.90
C ARG A 139 -11.96 2.12 15.96
N GLY A 140 -12.22 0.94 16.51
CA GLY A 140 -12.16 -0.34 15.80
C GLY A 140 -10.85 -1.07 16.04
N LYS A 141 -10.86 -2.39 15.90
CA LYS A 141 -9.67 -3.24 16.12
C LYS A 141 -9.62 -4.33 15.06
N ILE A 142 -8.42 -4.59 14.55
CA ILE A 142 -8.14 -5.69 13.65
C ILE A 142 -7.19 -6.65 14.37
N ASN A 143 -7.52 -7.94 14.36
CA ASN A 143 -6.57 -8.97 14.79
C ASN A 143 -5.77 -9.44 13.56
N TYR A 144 -4.65 -8.78 13.29
CA TYR A 144 -3.80 -9.09 12.13
C TYR A 144 -3.21 -10.50 12.18
N GLU A 145 -2.94 -11.01 13.38
CA GLU A 145 -2.43 -12.38 13.58
C GLU A 145 -3.48 -13.44 13.19
N ASP A 146 -4.74 -13.20 13.54
CA ASP A 146 -5.86 -14.04 13.11
C ASP A 146 -6.04 -13.99 11.58
N LEU A 147 -6.06 -12.79 10.99
CA LEU A 147 -6.15 -12.63 9.54
C LEU A 147 -5.02 -13.34 8.79
N ALA A 148 -3.81 -13.32 9.35
CA ALA A 148 -2.63 -13.96 8.76
C ALA A 148 -2.70 -15.50 8.73
N ARG A 149 -3.50 -16.12 9.60
CA ARG A 149 -3.54 -17.59 9.79
C ARG A 149 -4.84 -18.26 9.36
N ARG A 150 -5.94 -17.52 9.31
CA ARG A 150 -7.28 -18.07 9.04
C ARG A 150 -7.37 -18.83 7.70
N PRO A 151 -7.67 -20.13 7.68
CA PRO A 151 -7.64 -20.90 6.43
C PRO A 151 -8.69 -20.45 5.41
N ASP A 152 -9.83 -19.95 5.87
CA ASP A 152 -10.94 -19.46 5.03
C ASP A 152 -10.62 -18.17 4.26
N LEU A 153 -9.58 -17.44 4.67
CA LEU A 153 -9.14 -16.20 4.03
C LEU A 153 -7.94 -16.39 3.09
N ASN A 154 -7.56 -17.64 2.77
CA ASN A 154 -6.32 -17.91 2.05
C ASN A 154 -6.24 -17.27 0.66
N SER A 155 -7.33 -17.33 -0.11
CA SER A 155 -7.35 -16.72 -1.45
C SER A 155 -7.27 -15.19 -1.38
N GLN A 156 -7.98 -14.55 -0.45
CA GLN A 156 -7.95 -13.10 -0.25
C GLN A 156 -6.56 -12.62 0.20
N ARG A 157 -5.90 -13.39 1.08
CA ARG A 157 -4.51 -13.13 1.46
C ARG A 157 -3.58 -13.22 0.25
N MET A 158 -3.65 -14.30 -0.52
CA MET A 158 -2.81 -14.49 -1.70
C MET A 158 -2.99 -13.36 -2.72
N ASP A 159 -4.21 -12.89 -2.93
CA ASP A 159 -4.49 -11.77 -3.84
C ASP A 159 -3.84 -10.45 -3.37
N LEU A 160 -3.94 -10.15 -2.07
CA LEU A 160 -3.32 -8.97 -1.49
C LEU A 160 -1.79 -9.08 -1.51
N GLU A 161 -1.27 -10.22 -1.05
CA GLU A 161 0.17 -10.50 -0.95
C GLU A 161 0.85 -10.52 -2.31
N LYS A 162 0.19 -11.00 -3.36
CA LYS A 162 0.71 -10.92 -4.73
C LYS A 162 0.97 -9.48 -5.16
N THR A 163 0.02 -8.58 -4.89
CA THR A 163 0.18 -7.17 -5.28
C THR A 163 1.22 -6.48 -4.40
N ALA A 164 1.23 -6.77 -3.09
CA ALA A 164 2.22 -6.28 -2.15
C ALA A 164 3.65 -6.75 -2.52
N CYS A 165 3.79 -8.00 -2.94
CA CYS A 165 5.06 -8.58 -3.38
C CYS A 165 5.64 -7.83 -4.58
N ILE A 166 4.83 -7.52 -5.59
CA ILE A 166 5.29 -6.74 -6.76
C ILE A 166 5.74 -5.34 -6.34
N ALA A 167 4.98 -4.69 -5.45
CA ALA A 167 5.35 -3.39 -4.90
C ALA A 167 6.68 -3.45 -4.13
N LEU A 168 6.81 -4.38 -3.18
CA LEU A 168 8.05 -4.60 -2.41
C LEU A 168 9.25 -4.90 -3.32
N ALA A 169 9.06 -5.71 -4.36
CA ALA A 169 10.10 -6.02 -5.34
C ALA A 169 10.54 -4.77 -6.12
N ASN A 170 9.61 -3.95 -6.59
CA ASN A 170 9.93 -2.69 -7.26
C ASN A 170 10.67 -1.73 -6.33
N THR A 171 10.18 -1.56 -5.10
CA THR A 171 10.81 -0.73 -4.09
C THR A 171 12.22 -1.19 -3.76
N SER A 172 12.42 -2.49 -3.53
CA SER A 172 13.75 -3.04 -3.24
C SER A 172 14.75 -2.77 -4.37
N ALA A 173 14.35 -3.02 -5.62
CA ALA A 173 15.20 -2.75 -6.78
C ALA A 173 15.53 -1.27 -6.92
N ALA A 174 14.55 -0.38 -6.72
CA ALA A 174 14.78 1.06 -6.74
C ALA A 174 15.71 1.50 -5.59
N SER A 175 15.47 1.06 -4.36
CA SER A 175 16.31 1.39 -3.20
C SER A 175 17.76 0.95 -3.39
N VAL A 176 18.00 -0.26 -3.91
CA VAL A 176 19.36 -0.72 -4.26
C VAL A 176 19.98 0.20 -5.30
N ARG A 177 19.24 0.60 -6.34
CA ARG A 177 19.78 1.50 -7.36
C ARG A 177 20.10 2.89 -6.81
N LEU A 178 19.28 3.44 -5.92
CA LEU A 178 19.55 4.73 -5.27
C LEU A 178 20.81 4.66 -4.39
N ILE A 179 20.98 3.56 -3.65
CA ILE A 179 22.18 3.31 -2.84
C ILE A 179 23.40 3.28 -3.75
N LEU A 180 23.39 2.51 -4.84
CA LEU A 180 24.51 2.43 -5.76
C LEU A 180 24.84 3.79 -6.36
N TRP A 181 23.84 4.55 -6.83
CA TRP A 181 24.06 5.90 -7.34
C TRP A 181 24.75 6.81 -6.31
N ALA A 182 24.34 6.74 -5.05
CA ALA A 182 24.93 7.57 -3.97
C ALA A 182 26.37 7.19 -3.58
N PHE A 183 26.88 6.04 -4.03
CA PHE A 183 28.25 5.58 -3.79
C PHE A 183 29.12 5.48 -5.07
N GLU A 184 28.51 5.59 -6.25
CA GLU A 184 29.19 5.64 -7.56
C GLU A 184 29.65 7.07 -7.92
N GLU A 185 29.11 8.10 -7.25
CA GLU A 185 29.60 9.49 -7.25
C GLU A 185 30.63 9.75 -6.15
#